data_AF-A0A401Q0R1-F1
#
_entry.id   AF-A0A401Q0R1-F1
#
_cell.length_a   1.000
_cell.length_b   1.000
_cell.length_c   1.000
_cell.angle_alpha   90.00
_cell.angle_beta   90.00
_cell.angle_gamma   90.00
#
_symmetry.space_group_name_H-M   'P 1'
#
loop_
_entity.id
_entity.type
_entity.pdbx_description
1 polymer ?
#
loop_
_entity_poly.entity_id
_entity_poly.type
_entity_poly.pdbx_seq_one_letter_code
_entity_poly.pdbx_strand_id
1 'polypeptide(L)'
;MAENRVFNVWDYVVFASMLLISTAIGIFSALKHGRTGQRTTEEFLVGSRQISAYPIAFSLAASFLSAIAVIGYPAEVYNTGLNILMLNVARLFTTIIVCLIYIPLFYRLNIISTYEYINRRFGWVVRYQIVCSFMVYMRRQNISSSPKIDDSQIGSTELGFC
;
A
#
# COMPACT_ATOMS: atom_id res chain seq x y z
N MET A 1 -38.55 6.80 -15.35
CA MET A 1 -38.69 7.20 -13.93
C MET A 1 -37.37 7.87 -13.53
N ALA A 2 -37.23 9.18 -13.75
CA ALA A 2 -36.01 9.90 -13.40
C ALA A 2 -36.03 10.22 -11.91
N GLU A 3 -35.46 9.34 -11.10
CA GLU A 3 -35.22 9.61 -9.68
C GLU A 3 -34.03 10.56 -9.59
N ASN A 4 -34.31 11.83 -9.29
CA ASN A 4 -33.29 12.79 -8.88
C ASN A 4 -32.78 12.38 -7.49
N ARG A 5 -31.91 11.36 -7.42
CA ARG A 5 -31.19 10.97 -6.20
C ARG A 5 -30.10 12.00 -5.91
N VAL A 6 -30.53 13.18 -5.49
CA VAL A 6 -29.64 14.14 -4.85
C VAL A 6 -29.18 13.47 -3.55
N PHE A 7 -27.87 13.28 -3.40
CA PHE A 7 -27.25 12.73 -2.20
C PHE A 7 -27.83 13.42 -0.96
N ASN A 8 -28.08 12.64 0.11
CA ASN A 8 -28.62 13.21 1.34
C ASN A 8 -27.63 14.23 1.89
N VAL A 9 -28.13 15.28 2.55
CA VAL A 9 -27.27 16.30 3.18
C VAL A 9 -26.23 15.65 4.10
N TRP A 10 -26.59 14.53 4.74
CA TRP A 10 -25.70 13.71 5.56
C TRP A 10 -24.50 13.13 4.82
N ASP A 11 -24.64 12.70 3.57
CA ASP A 11 -23.52 12.16 2.78
C ASP A 11 -22.47 13.25 2.53
N TYR A 12 -22.93 14.47 2.23
CA TYR A 12 -22.05 15.62 2.04
C TYR A 12 -21.35 16.04 3.34
N VAL A 13 -22.07 16.02 4.48
CA VAL A 13 -21.50 16.34 5.79
C VAL A 13 -20.41 15.34 6.16
N VAL A 14 -20.65 14.03 5.97
CA VAL A 14 -19.65 13.00 6.25
C VAL A 14 -18.43 13.17 5.34
N PHE A 15 -18.64 13.36 4.03
CA PHE A 15 -17.55 13.57 3.09
C PHE A 15 -16.71 14.81 3.41
N ALA A 16 -17.36 15.94 3.68
CA ALA A 16 -16.68 17.18 4.05
C ALA A 16 -15.92 17.03 5.37
N SER A 17 -16.52 16.38 6.38
CA SER A 17 -15.86 16.15 7.68
C SER A 17 -14.63 15.26 7.55
N MET A 18 -14.70 14.18 6.76
CA MET A 18 -13.58 13.25 6.54
C MET A 18 -12.39 13.95 5.86
N LEU A 19 -12.67 14.79 4.86
CA LEU A 19 -11.65 15.62 4.21
C LEU A 19 -11.05 16.65 5.17
N LEU A 20 -11.90 17.37 5.91
CA LEU A 20 -11.44 18.39 6.87
C LEU A 20 -10.56 17.78 7.95
N ILE A 21 -10.93 16.62 8.50
CA ILE A 21 -10.13 15.93 9.53
C ILE A 21 -8.78 15.48 8.94
N SER A 22 -8.78 14.86 7.76
CA SER A 22 -7.55 14.40 7.09
C SER A 22 -6.59 15.56 6.81
N THR A 23 -7.10 16.65 6.22
CA THR A 23 -6.31 17.85 5.94
C THR A 23 -5.87 18.56 7.21
N ALA A 24 -6.71 18.62 8.26
CA ALA A 24 -6.37 19.24 9.53
C ALA A 24 -5.22 18.51 10.23
N ILE A 25 -5.20 17.17 10.23
CA ILE A 25 -4.09 16.39 10.79
C ILE A 25 -2.79 16.66 10.02
N GLY A 26 -2.88 16.72 8.68
CA GLY A 26 -1.74 17.06 7.82
C GLY A 26 -1.19 18.47 8.08
N ILE A 27 -2.07 19.48 8.15
CA ILE A 27 -1.70 20.88 8.42
C ILE A 27 -1.15 21.04 9.84
N PHE A 28 -1.80 20.43 10.85
CA PHE A 28 -1.34 20.47 12.23
C PHE A 28 0.06 19.87 12.37
N SER A 29 0.30 18.71 11.72
CA SER A 29 1.62 18.10 11.66
C SER A 29 2.63 19.02 10.96
N ALA A 30 2.31 19.58 9.80
CA ALA A 30 3.19 20.48 9.06
C ALA A 30 3.56 21.75 9.87
N LEU A 31 2.59 22.36 10.54
CA LEU A 31 2.80 23.57 11.35
C LEU A 31 3.56 23.31 12.66
N LYS A 32 3.42 22.12 13.24
CA LYS A 32 4.16 21.69 14.44
C LYS A 32 5.63 21.36 14.10
N HIS A 33 5.86 20.67 12.98
CA HIS A 33 7.22 20.35 12.51
C HIS A 33 7.96 21.60 12.00
N GLY A 34 7.27 22.55 11.35
CA GLY A 34 7.85 23.82 10.90
C GLY A 34 8.35 24.73 12.03
N ARG A 35 7.81 24.60 13.25
CA ARG A 35 8.26 25.36 14.43
C ARG A 35 9.45 24.73 15.17
N THR A 36 9.74 23.45 14.94
CA THR A 36 10.73 22.68 15.74
C THR A 36 12.03 22.40 14.98
N GLY A 37 12.19 22.89 13.74
CA GLY A 37 13.49 22.96 13.08
C GLY A 37 14.16 21.62 12.76
N GLN A 38 13.40 20.61 12.32
CA GLN A 38 14.00 19.37 11.78
C GLN A 38 14.54 19.63 10.36
N ARG A 39 15.87 19.68 10.22
CA ARG A 39 16.57 20.12 8.99
C ARG A 39 17.22 18.98 8.19
N THR A 40 16.92 17.71 8.46
CA THR A 40 17.55 16.59 7.72
C THR A 40 16.50 15.62 7.18
N THR A 41 16.63 15.30 5.89
CA THR A 41 15.76 14.35 5.17
C THR A 41 15.71 12.98 5.86
N GLU A 42 16.82 12.57 6.49
CA GLU A 42 16.91 11.32 7.23
C GLU A 42 16.06 11.31 8.50
N GLU A 43 15.96 12.44 9.21
CA GLU A 43 15.14 12.53 10.42
C GLU A 43 13.64 12.49 10.08
N PHE A 44 13.24 13.02 8.92
CA PHE A 44 11.87 12.91 8.42
C PHE A 44 11.52 11.49 7.95
N LEU A 45 12.45 10.81 7.27
CA LEU A 45 12.21 9.46 6.74
C LEU A 45 12.31 8.36 7.81
N VAL A 46 13.08 8.58 8.88
CA VAL A 46 13.34 7.58 9.94
C VAL A 46 12.69 7.96 11.28
N GLY A 47 12.27 9.22 11.44
CA GLY A 47 11.70 9.77 12.69
C GLY A 47 12.56 9.47 13.90
N SER A 48 13.83 9.87 13.87
CA SER A 48 14.79 9.72 14.98
C SER A 48 15.04 8.28 15.47
N ARG A 49 14.58 7.23 14.77
CA ARG A 49 14.57 5.82 15.24
C ARG A 49 13.82 5.59 16.57
N GLN A 50 13.17 6.61 17.11
CA GLN A 50 12.37 6.53 18.34
C GLN A 50 10.87 6.51 18.06
N ILE A 51 10.46 6.41 16.79
CA ILE A 51 9.04 6.19 16.46
C ILE A 51 8.61 4.86 17.10
N SER A 52 7.57 4.93 17.94
CA SER A 52 6.96 3.75 18.55
C SER A 52 6.46 2.75 17.49
N ALA A 53 6.42 1.45 17.81
CA ALA A 53 6.02 0.41 16.86
C ALA A 53 4.55 0.52 16.39
N TYR A 54 3.69 1.13 17.21
CA TYR A 54 2.25 1.27 16.93
C TYR A 54 1.92 2.08 15.66
N PRO A 55 2.39 3.32 15.48
CA PRO A 55 2.13 4.08 14.25
C PRO A 55 2.72 3.43 12.99
N ILE A 56 3.84 2.71 13.10
CA ILE A 56 4.44 1.97 11.98
C ILE A 56 3.50 0.85 11.53
N ALA A 57 3.00 0.05 12.48
CA ALA A 57 2.05 -1.02 12.18
C ALA A 57 0.74 -0.46 11.60
N PHE A 58 0.23 0.65 12.13
CA PHE A 58 -0.98 1.29 11.61
C PHE A 58 -0.81 1.79 10.17
N SER A 59 0.34 2.39 9.84
CA SER A 59 0.65 2.84 8.48
C SER A 59 0.79 1.67 7.49
N LEU A 60 1.38 0.56 7.92
CA LEU A 60 1.47 -0.66 7.11
C LEU A 60 0.09 -1.25 6.86
N ALA A 61 -0.75 -1.37 7.90
CA ALA A 61 -2.13 -1.84 7.77
C ALA A 61 -2.95 -0.96 6.81
N ALA A 62 -2.80 0.37 6.91
CA ALA A 62 -3.46 1.31 6.00
C ALA A 62 -3.02 1.11 4.54
N SER A 63 -1.74 0.80 4.29
CA SER A 63 -1.23 0.52 2.94
C SER A 63 -1.80 -0.78 2.35
N PHE A 64 -2.08 -1.78 3.19
CA PHE A 64 -2.68 -3.04 2.75
C PHE A 64 -4.19 -2.91 2.43
N LEU A 65 -4.87 -1.95 3.07
CA LEU A 65 -6.30 -1.70 2.87
C LEU A 65 -6.49 -0.72 1.70
N SER A 66 -6.56 -1.24 0.47
CA SER A 66 -6.92 -0.44 -0.71
C SER A 66 -8.40 -0.59 -1.06
N ALA A 67 -8.99 0.42 -1.71
CA ALA A 67 -10.38 0.37 -2.18
C ALA A 67 -10.65 -0.81 -3.13
N ILE A 68 -9.63 -1.22 -3.90
CA ILE A 68 -9.69 -2.37 -4.80
C ILE A 68 -9.82 -3.68 -4.00
N ALA A 69 -9.09 -3.81 -2.89
CA ALA A 69 -9.17 -5.00 -2.05
C ALA A 69 -10.54 -5.12 -1.36
N VAL A 70 -11.10 -4.01 -0.87
CA VAL A 70 -12.37 -4.00 -0.14
C VAL A 70 -13.55 -4.47 -1.00
N ILE A 71 -13.59 -4.07 -2.27
CA ILE A 71 -14.66 -4.45 -3.21
C ILE A 71 -14.31 -5.72 -3.97
N GLY A 72 -13.04 -5.90 -4.35
CA GLY A 72 -12.57 -7.01 -5.17
C GLY A 72 -12.58 -8.34 -4.42
N TYR A 73 -12.16 -8.35 -3.15
CA TYR A 73 -12.07 -9.57 -2.36
C TYR A 73 -13.43 -10.29 -2.16
N PRO A 74 -14.51 -9.61 -1.72
CA PRO A 74 -15.80 -10.28 -1.62
C PRO A 74 -16.31 -10.73 -2.98
N ALA A 75 -16.14 -9.93 -4.05
CA ALA A 75 -16.54 -10.32 -5.40
C ALA A 75 -15.86 -11.62 -5.88
N GLU A 76 -14.59 -11.80 -5.53
CA GLU A 76 -13.84 -13.03 -5.83
C GLU A 76 -14.28 -14.21 -4.96
N VAL A 77 -14.59 -13.98 -3.68
CA VAL A 77 -15.14 -15.02 -2.78
C VAL A 77 -16.50 -15.53 -3.28
N TYR A 78 -17.34 -14.65 -3.82
CA TYR A 78 -18.63 -15.04 -4.41
C TYR A 78 -18.48 -15.94 -5.64
N ASN A 79 -17.45 -15.76 -6.46
CA ASN A 79 -17.23 -16.54 -7.69
C ASN A 79 -16.43 -17.82 -7.47
N THR A 80 -15.42 -17.78 -6.60
CA THR A 80 -14.37 -18.80 -6.50
C THR A 80 -14.46 -19.64 -5.22
N GLY A 81 -15.37 -19.30 -4.30
CA GLY A 81 -15.71 -20.12 -3.14
C GLY A 81 -14.54 -20.39 -2.20
N LEU A 82 -14.15 -21.65 -1.99
CA LEU A 82 -13.14 -22.07 -1.00
C LEU A 82 -11.68 -21.85 -1.42
N ASN A 83 -11.37 -21.76 -2.72
CA ASN A 83 -9.97 -21.65 -3.18
C ASN A 83 -9.32 -20.33 -2.71
N ILE A 84 -10.10 -19.24 -2.67
CA ILE A 84 -9.61 -17.94 -2.20
C ILE A 84 -9.21 -17.96 -0.72
N LEU A 85 -9.85 -18.79 0.10
CA LEU A 85 -9.53 -18.91 1.52
C LEU A 85 -8.10 -19.47 1.70
N MET A 86 -7.73 -20.47 0.90
CA MET A 86 -6.40 -21.08 0.93
C MET A 86 -5.31 -20.06 0.53
N LEU A 87 -5.59 -19.23 -0.48
CA LEU A 87 -4.70 -18.13 -0.89
C LEU A 87 -4.53 -17.07 0.22
N ASN A 88 -5.57 -16.79 1.00
CA ASN A 88 -5.49 -15.79 2.08
C ASN A 88 -4.67 -16.28 3.26
N VAL A 89 -4.81 -17.56 3.60
CA VAL A 89 -3.97 -18.20 4.60
C VAL A 89 -2.51 -18.18 4.16
N ALA A 90 -2.22 -18.51 2.89
CA ALA A 90 -0.86 -18.44 2.34
C ALA A 90 -0.29 -17.01 2.41
N ARG A 91 -1.06 -15.99 2.04
CA ARG A 91 -0.65 -14.58 2.11
C ARG A 91 -0.36 -14.11 3.54
N LEU A 92 -1.19 -14.49 4.50
CA LEU A 92 -0.97 -14.17 5.91
C LEU A 92 0.31 -14.83 6.43
N PHE A 93 0.52 -16.10 6.10
CA PHE A 93 1.71 -16.85 6.52
C PHE A 93 3.00 -16.25 5.95
N THR A 94 3.03 -15.94 4.65
CA THR A 94 4.16 -15.26 4.00
C THR A 94 4.46 -13.92 4.67
N THR A 95 3.43 -13.13 5.00
CA THR A 95 3.61 -11.83 5.67
C THR A 95 4.24 -11.98 7.05
N ILE A 96 3.83 -12.99 7.84
CA ILE A 96 4.40 -13.27 9.16
C ILE A 96 5.88 -13.68 9.03
N ILE A 97 6.20 -14.58 8.11
CA ILE A 97 7.59 -15.03 7.87
C ILE A 97 8.47 -13.84 7.45
N VAL A 98 8.01 -13.04 6.50
CA VAL A 98 8.73 -11.84 6.03
C VAL A 98 8.97 -10.88 7.19
N CYS A 99 7.95 -10.61 8.01
CA CYS A 99 8.08 -9.75 9.18
C CYS A 99 9.17 -10.25 10.14
N LEU A 100 9.19 -11.55 10.45
CA LEU A 100 10.16 -12.15 11.37
C LEU A 100 11.59 -12.18 10.83
N ILE A 101 11.80 -12.30 9.52
CA ILE A 101 13.13 -12.38 8.92
C ILE A 101 13.66 -10.99 8.54
N TYR A 102 12.83 -10.15 7.92
CA TYR A 102 13.26 -8.85 7.40
C TYR A 102 13.44 -7.81 8.51
N ILE A 103 12.60 -7.79 9.55
CA ILE A 103 12.78 -6.84 10.67
C ILE A 103 14.18 -6.97 11.30
N PRO A 104 14.64 -8.16 11.77
CA PRO A 104 15.97 -8.26 12.36
C PRO A 104 17.09 -8.03 11.33
N LEU A 105 16.87 -8.35 10.05
CA LEU A 105 17.85 -8.09 8.99
C LEU A 105 18.09 -6.58 8.78
N PHE A 106 17.03 -5.79 8.66
CA PHE A 106 17.12 -4.34 8.46
C PHE A 106 17.67 -3.61 9.69
N TYR A 107 17.35 -4.07 10.90
CA TYR A 107 17.91 -3.50 12.12
C TYR A 107 19.44 -3.68 12.22
N ARG A 108 19.99 -4.83 11.80
CA ARG A 108 21.44 -5.09 11.85
C ARG A 108 22.22 -4.31 10.79
N LEU A 109 21.66 -4.14 9.60
CA LEU A 109 22.33 -3.47 8.49
C LEU A 109 22.27 -1.94 8.54
N ASN A 110 21.51 -1.37 9.49
CA ASN A 110 21.34 0.07 9.68
C ASN A 110 20.82 0.83 8.43
N ILE A 111 20.25 0.11 7.46
CA ILE A 111 19.80 0.64 6.17
C ILE A 111 18.28 0.80 6.18
N ILE A 112 17.81 1.96 5.72
CA ILE A 112 16.40 2.38 5.78
C ILE A 112 15.67 2.01 4.47
N SER A 113 16.40 1.91 3.36
CA SER A 113 15.84 1.67 2.03
C SER A 113 16.21 0.29 1.52
N THR A 114 15.22 -0.51 1.10
CA THR A 114 15.44 -1.81 0.44
C THR A 114 16.32 -1.67 -0.81
N TYR A 115 16.18 -0.56 -1.55
CA TYR A 115 16.99 -0.30 -2.74
C TYR A 115 18.46 -0.01 -2.43
N GLU A 116 18.75 0.55 -1.26
CA GLU A 116 20.13 0.76 -0.78
C GLU A 116 20.82 -0.58 -0.52
N TYR A 117 20.10 -1.55 0.08
CA TYR A 117 20.61 -2.90 0.30
C TYR A 117 20.96 -3.60 -1.03
N ILE A 118 20.06 -3.54 -2.01
CA ILE A 118 20.27 -4.16 -3.32
C ILE A 118 21.45 -3.51 -4.05
N ASN A 119 21.57 -2.17 -3.98
CA ASN A 119 22.66 -1.45 -4.60
C ASN A 119 24.03 -1.83 -4.01
N ARG A 120 24.13 -2.01 -2.69
CA ARG A 120 25.39 -2.43 -2.04
C ARG A 120 25.81 -3.86 -2.41
N ARG A 121 24.86 -4.76 -2.65
CA ARG A 121 25.15 -6.18 -2.96
C ARG A 121 25.35 -6.46 -4.45
N PHE A 122 24.56 -5.82 -5.32
CA PHE A 122 24.47 -6.12 -6.76
C PHE A 122 24.82 -4.94 -7.67
N GLY A 123 25.10 -3.76 -7.11
CA GLY A 123 25.43 -2.55 -7.86
C GLY A 123 24.21 -1.82 -8.44
N TRP A 124 24.50 -0.73 -9.15
CA TRP A 124 23.49 0.22 -9.65
C TRP A 124 22.63 -0.35 -10.80
N VAL A 125 23.17 -1.32 -11.56
CA VAL A 125 22.49 -1.94 -12.71
C VAL A 125 21.22 -2.67 -12.28
N VAL A 126 21.31 -3.50 -11.23
CA VAL A 126 20.17 -4.29 -10.73
C VAL A 126 19.09 -3.39 -10.14
N ARG A 127 19.49 -2.30 -9.47
CA ARG A 127 18.54 -1.29 -8.97
C ARG A 127 17.71 -0.69 -10.11
N TYR A 128 18.34 -0.33 -11.22
CA TYR A 128 17.62 0.25 -12.37
C TYR A 128 16.65 -0.76 -13.00
N GLN A 129 17.07 -2.02 -13.14
CA GLN A 129 16.21 -3.08 -13.68
C GLN A 129 14.95 -3.31 -12.84
N ILE A 130 15.06 -3.33 -11.51
CA ILE A 130 13.91 -3.49 -10.61
C ILE A 130 12.94 -2.31 -10.75
N VAL A 131 13.46 -1.08 -10.80
CA VAL A 131 12.63 0.13 -10.96
C VAL A 131 11.94 0.14 -12.32
N CYS A 132 12.65 -0.21 -13.39
CA CYS A 132 12.06 -0.33 -14.72
C CYS A 132 10.96 -1.41 -14.77
N SER A 133 11.21 -2.59 -14.19
CA SER A 133 10.23 -3.67 -14.12
C SER A 133 8.97 -3.22 -13.38
N PHE A 134 9.14 -2.55 -12.23
CA PHE A 134 8.01 -2.01 -11.47
C PHE A 134 7.22 -0.94 -12.26
N MET A 135 7.91 -0.02 -12.93
CA MET A 135 7.24 0.99 -13.77
C MET A 135 6.48 0.35 -14.94
N VAL A 136 7.03 -0.69 -15.56
CA VAL A 136 6.36 -1.44 -16.64
C VAL A 136 5.13 -2.15 -16.11
N TYR A 137 5.21 -2.76 -14.92
CA TYR A 137 4.07 -3.41 -14.27
C TYR A 137 2.94 -2.40 -13.98
N MET A 138 3.26 -1.24 -13.39
CA MET A 138 2.29 -0.17 -13.15
C MET A 138 1.67 0.38 -14.45
N ARG A 139 2.47 0.52 -15.50
CA ARG A 139 1.98 0.90 -16.85
C ARG A 139 1.03 -0.14 -17.44
N ARG A 140 1.33 -1.43 -17.26
CA ARG A 140 0.48 -2.55 -17.71
C ARG A 140 -0.86 -2.57 -16.99
N GLN A 141 -0.89 -2.34 -15.67
CA GLN A 141 -2.13 -2.26 -14.92
C GLN A 141 -3.02 -1.08 -15.33
N ASN A 142 -2.42 0.08 -15.65
CA ASN A 142 -3.17 1.26 -16.05
C ASN A 142 -3.90 1.09 -17.40
N ILE A 143 -3.26 0.42 -18.37
CA ILE A 143 -3.85 0.15 -19.70
C ILE A 143 -4.95 -0.92 -19.65
N SER A 144 -4.90 -1.82 -18.66
CA SER A 144 -5.92 -2.87 -18.47
C SER A 144 -7.23 -2.38 -17.85
N SER A 145 -7.35 -1.09 -17.51
CA SER A 145 -8.60 -0.49 -16.99
C SER A 145 -9.60 -0.12 -18.08
N SER A 146 -9.34 -0.44 -19.36
CA SER A 146 -10.36 -0.39 -20.41
C SER A 146 -11.24 -1.64 -20.30
N PRO A 147 -12.55 -1.51 -20.04
CA PRO A 147 -13.38 -2.65 -19.73
C PRO A 147 -13.59 -3.51 -20.98
N LYS A 148 -13.02 -4.71 -20.98
CA LYS A 148 -13.61 -5.84 -21.70
C LYS A 148 -14.04 -6.83 -20.63
N ILE A 149 -15.35 -6.90 -20.43
CA ILE A 149 -15.99 -8.03 -19.77
C ILE A 149 -15.74 -9.21 -20.72
N ASP A 150 -14.76 -10.04 -20.39
CA ASP A 150 -14.54 -11.33 -21.02
C ASP A 150 -14.17 -12.30 -19.90
N ASP A 151 -15.03 -13.29 -19.66
CA ASP A 151 -15.00 -14.29 -18.57
C ASP A 151 -13.76 -15.23 -18.61
N SER A 152 -12.70 -14.85 -19.33
CA SER A 152 -11.48 -15.63 -19.55
C SER A 152 -10.28 -15.24 -18.67
N GLN A 153 -10.39 -14.19 -17.84
CA GLN A 153 -9.24 -13.67 -17.07
C GLN A 153 -9.00 -14.29 -15.68
N ILE A 154 -9.91 -15.13 -15.18
CA ILE A 154 -9.75 -15.84 -13.89
C ILE A 154 -8.57 -16.84 -13.90
N GLY A 155 -8.11 -17.30 -15.07
CA GLY A 155 -6.94 -18.17 -15.18
C GLY A 155 -5.58 -17.46 -15.33
N SER A 156 -5.54 -16.14 -15.54
CA SER A 156 -4.30 -15.44 -15.94
C SER A 156 -3.63 -14.66 -14.79
N THR A 157 -4.37 -14.31 -13.74
CA THR A 157 -3.83 -13.60 -12.55
C THR A 157 -3.05 -14.50 -11.60
N GLU A 158 -3.24 -15.81 -11.66
CA GLU A 158 -2.51 -16.81 -10.85
C GLU A 158 -1.03 -16.95 -11.26
N LEU A 159 -0.67 -16.63 -12.51
CA LEU A 159 0.72 -16.76 -13.00
C LEU A 159 1.61 -15.55 -12.71
N GLY A 160 1.05 -14.45 -12.19
CA GLY A 160 1.81 -13.24 -11.82
C GLY A 160 2.21 -13.16 -10.34
N PHE A 161 1.75 -14.12 -9.53
CA PHE A 161 1.97 -14.16 -8.07
C PHE A 161 2.58 -15.48 -7.57
N CYS A 162 2.99 -16.36 -8.48
CA CYS A 162 3.79 -17.54 -8.16
C CYS A 162 5.29 -17.20 -8.25
#